data_AF-A0AAW9AAP5-F1
#
_entry.id   AF-A0AAW9AAP5-F1
#
_cell.length_a   1.000
_cell.length_b   1.000
_cell.length_c   1.000
_cell.angle_alpha   90.00
_cell.angle_beta   90.00
_cell.angle_gamma   90.00
#
_symmetry.space_group_name_H-M   'P 1'
#
loop_
_entity.id
_entity.type
_entity.pdbx_description
1 polymer ?
#
loop_
_entity_poly.entity_id
_entity_poly.type
_entity_poly.pdbx_seq_one_letter_code
_entity_poly.pdbx_strand_id
1 'polypeptide(L)'
;MSSFTLLVSDSPLKEVDHSGIAEITIEELRRLYPINENTPEEPWHTMDDDVRVLHAPDESAFGHLTISVCTNPPYDLDFYSDKEYMYWVSGNWNDKFLTDFVDYIKEYIKAKENVQLLIFWAGDGEQKLLEQTVRIDEIEPTQLELFKREEYLRLQFV
;
A
#
# COMPACT_ATOMS: atom_id res chain seq x y z
N MET A 1 11.91 9.20 -13.18
CA MET A 1 12.24 8.60 -11.87
C MET A 1 10.95 8.40 -11.11
N SER A 2 10.83 7.29 -10.37
CA SER A 2 9.66 6.98 -9.55
C SER A 2 10.12 6.68 -8.13
N SER A 3 9.39 7.19 -7.14
CA SER A 3 9.62 6.86 -5.73
C SER A 3 8.87 5.59 -5.38
N PHE A 4 9.56 4.68 -4.71
CA PHE A 4 9.02 3.41 -4.26
C PHE A 4 9.04 3.33 -2.74
N THR A 5 8.01 2.73 -2.16
CA THR A 5 7.93 2.39 -0.75
C THR A 5 7.67 0.89 -0.63
N LEU A 6 8.57 0.18 0.04
CA LEU A 6 8.46 -1.26 0.24
C LEU A 6 8.70 -1.66 1.69
N LEU A 7 8.00 -2.71 2.13
CA LEU A 7 8.42 -3.49 3.29
C LEU A 7 9.21 -4.69 2.80
N VAL A 8 10.34 -4.96 3.45
CA VAL A 8 11.18 -6.13 3.18
C VAL A 8 11.42 -6.90 4.48
N SER A 9 11.38 -8.23 4.45
CA SER A 9 11.45 -9.06 5.66
C SER A 9 12.13 -10.41 5.38
N ASP A 10 12.65 -11.02 6.46
CA ASP A 10 13.16 -12.39 6.44
C ASP A 10 12.04 -13.44 6.56
N SER A 11 10.78 -13.00 6.72
CA SER A 11 9.61 -13.86 6.85
C SER A 11 8.38 -13.27 6.15
N PRO A 12 7.38 -14.09 5.77
CA PRO A 12 6.16 -13.59 5.17
C PRO A 12 5.42 -12.61 6.09
N LEU A 13 4.99 -11.48 5.53
CA LEU A 13 4.13 -10.50 6.17
C LEU A 13 2.67 -10.66 5.74
N LYS A 14 1.76 -10.08 6.53
CA LYS A 14 0.32 -10.13 6.27
C LYS A 14 -0.04 -9.11 5.19
N GLU A 15 -0.68 -9.55 4.12
CA GLU A 15 -1.27 -8.61 3.15
C GLU A 15 -2.55 -7.99 3.71
N VAL A 16 -2.74 -6.69 3.44
CA VAL A 16 -3.94 -5.94 3.80
C VAL A 16 -4.37 -5.06 2.64
N ASP A 17 -5.67 -4.93 2.45
CA ASP A 17 -6.26 -3.98 1.50
C ASP A 17 -7.40 -3.24 2.21
N HIS A 18 -7.15 -1.99 2.58
CA HIS A 18 -8.14 -1.14 3.24
C HIS A 18 -8.91 -0.27 2.23
N SER A 19 -8.62 -0.36 0.94
CA SER A 19 -9.32 0.43 -0.09
C SER A 19 -10.80 0.08 -0.16
N GLY A 20 -11.15 -1.17 0.19
CA GLY A 20 -12.51 -1.68 -0.03
C GLY A 20 -12.85 -1.79 -1.52
N ILE A 21 -11.86 -1.65 -2.41
CA ILE A 21 -12.01 -1.86 -3.83
C ILE A 21 -12.18 -3.36 -4.05
N ALA A 22 -13.27 -3.74 -4.68
CA ALA A 22 -13.59 -5.14 -4.92
C ALA A 22 -13.94 -5.37 -6.38
N GLU A 23 -13.61 -6.55 -6.87
CA GLU A 23 -14.18 -7.04 -8.12
C GLU A 23 -15.61 -7.53 -7.84
N ILE A 24 -16.59 -6.86 -8.44
CA ILE A 24 -18.02 -7.22 -8.33
C ILE A 24 -18.62 -7.38 -9.73
N THR A 25 -19.76 -8.07 -9.84
CA THR A 25 -20.49 -8.17 -11.10
C THR A 25 -21.35 -6.93 -11.36
N ILE A 26 -21.73 -6.71 -12.62
CA ILE A 26 -22.71 -5.67 -12.97
C ILE A 26 -24.07 -5.91 -12.28
N GLU A 27 -24.47 -7.17 -12.11
CA GLU A 27 -25.68 -7.50 -11.34
C GLU A 27 -25.59 -7.00 -9.89
N GLU A 28 -24.45 -7.23 -9.23
CA GLU A 28 -24.20 -6.76 -7.86
C GLU A 28 -24.16 -5.23 -7.79
N LEU A 29 -23.49 -4.59 -8.76
CA LEU A 29 -23.43 -3.13 -8.86
C LEU A 29 -24.82 -2.51 -9.04
N ARG A 30 -25.69 -3.11 -9.87
CA ARG A 30 -27.10 -2.68 -10.05
C ARG A 30 -27.91 -2.78 -8.75
N ARG A 31 -27.61 -3.74 -7.89
CA ARG A 31 -28.26 -3.87 -6.57
C ARG A 31 -27.80 -2.79 -5.60
N LEU A 32 -26.53 -2.37 -5.69
CA LEU A 32 -25.97 -1.28 -4.88
C LEU A 32 -26.45 0.09 -5.35
N TYR A 33 -26.55 0.30 -6.67
CA TYR A 33 -26.98 1.56 -7.28
C TYR A 33 -28.14 1.33 -8.25
N PRO A 34 -29.39 1.22 -7.75
CA PRO A 34 -30.55 0.99 -8.60
C PRO A 34 -30.76 2.14 -9.60
N ILE A 35 -30.74 1.78 -10.89
CA ILE A 35 -30.99 2.71 -11.99
C ILE A 35 -32.47 3.09 -12.00
N ASN A 36 -32.75 4.40 -11.98
CA ASN A 36 -34.10 4.95 -12.12
C ASN A 36 -34.10 6.08 -13.15
N GLU A 37 -35.29 6.65 -13.40
CA GLU A 37 -35.52 7.70 -14.39
C GLU A 37 -34.72 9.00 -14.18
N ASN A 38 -34.12 9.20 -13.00
CA ASN A 38 -33.25 10.34 -12.70
C ASN A 38 -31.75 9.99 -12.66
N THR A 39 -31.36 8.72 -12.87
CA THR A 39 -29.95 8.31 -12.84
C THR A 39 -29.26 8.73 -14.14
N PRO A 40 -28.15 9.50 -14.08
CA PRO A 40 -27.35 9.82 -15.27
C PRO A 40 -26.87 8.56 -15.98
N GLU A 41 -26.81 8.57 -17.31
CA GLU A 41 -26.35 7.41 -18.07
C GLU A 41 -24.85 7.17 -17.84
N GLU A 42 -24.50 5.98 -17.32
CA GLU A 42 -23.12 5.57 -17.09
C GLU A 42 -22.75 4.37 -17.98
N PRO A 43 -21.45 4.19 -18.33
CA PRO A 43 -21.01 3.14 -19.25
C PRO A 43 -21.41 1.72 -18.85
N TRP A 44 -21.53 1.44 -17.55
CA TRP A 44 -21.85 0.12 -17.02
C TRP A 44 -23.35 -0.22 -17.10
N HIS A 45 -24.23 0.76 -17.36
CA HIS A 45 -25.67 0.53 -17.45
C HIS A 45 -26.06 -0.44 -18.56
N THR A 46 -25.30 -0.45 -19.66
CA THR A 46 -25.55 -1.29 -20.86
C THR A 46 -24.75 -2.58 -20.88
N MET A 47 -23.91 -2.84 -19.86
CA MET A 47 -23.12 -4.05 -19.77
C MET A 47 -23.96 -5.26 -19.34
N ASP A 48 -23.49 -6.46 -19.71
CA ASP A 48 -24.08 -7.73 -19.31
C ASP A 48 -23.88 -7.99 -17.80
N ASP A 49 -24.84 -8.67 -17.18
CA ASP A 49 -24.91 -8.87 -15.73
C ASP A 49 -23.71 -9.64 -15.14
N ASP A 50 -23.07 -10.51 -15.93
CA ASP A 50 -21.95 -11.36 -15.53
C ASP A 50 -20.57 -10.70 -15.73
N VAL A 51 -20.52 -9.53 -16.36
CA VAL A 51 -19.29 -8.75 -16.51
C VAL A 51 -18.80 -8.33 -15.13
N ARG A 52 -17.50 -8.53 -14.89
CA ARG A 52 -16.84 -8.12 -13.66
C ARG A 52 -16.16 -6.78 -13.82
N VAL A 53 -16.32 -5.93 -12.81
CA VAL A 53 -15.74 -4.59 -12.75
C VAL A 53 -15.10 -4.35 -11.39
N LEU A 54 -14.08 -3.49 -11.36
CA LEU A 54 -13.56 -2.97 -10.10
C LEU A 54 -14.49 -1.88 -9.61
N HIS A 55 -15.06 -2.09 -8.42
CA HIS A 55 -15.90 -1.13 -7.74
C HIS A 55 -15.14 -0.52 -6.57
N ALA A 56 -15.12 0.81 -6.54
CA ALA A 56 -14.69 1.59 -5.40
C ALA A 56 -15.94 2.21 -4.75
N PRO A 57 -16.16 2.08 -3.43
CA PRO A 57 -17.37 2.56 -2.78
C PRO A 57 -17.56 4.08 -2.91
N ASP A 58 -16.46 4.84 -2.89
CA ASP A 58 -16.42 6.28 -3.13
C ASP A 58 -14.99 6.73 -3.48
N GLU A 59 -14.78 8.03 -3.72
CA GLU A 59 -13.45 8.59 -4.03
C GLU A 59 -12.42 8.37 -2.92
N SER A 60 -12.84 8.20 -1.67
CA SER A 60 -11.93 7.99 -0.53
C SER A 60 -11.30 6.59 -0.53
N ALA A 61 -11.92 5.62 -1.20
CA ALA A 61 -11.35 4.29 -1.41
C ALA A 61 -9.95 4.35 -2.07
N PHE A 62 -9.72 5.37 -2.90
CA PHE A 62 -8.43 5.61 -3.53
C PHE A 62 -7.50 6.34 -2.55
N GLY A 63 -6.51 5.60 -2.03
CA GLY A 63 -5.49 6.14 -1.14
C GLY A 63 -5.49 5.56 0.26
N HIS A 64 -6.32 4.56 0.55
CA HIS A 64 -6.17 3.77 1.76
C HIS A 64 -4.93 2.87 1.70
N LEU A 65 -4.49 2.42 2.87
CA LEU A 65 -3.34 1.52 2.99
C LEU A 65 -3.61 0.21 2.25
N THR A 66 -2.69 -0.15 1.36
CA THR A 66 -2.60 -1.47 0.75
C THR A 66 -1.19 -1.99 0.94
N ILE A 67 -1.07 -3.20 1.47
CA ILE A 67 0.18 -3.95 1.58
C ILE A 67 -0.01 -5.26 0.84
N SER A 68 0.73 -5.42 -0.26
CA SER A 68 0.60 -6.57 -1.16
C SER A 68 1.96 -7.09 -1.58
N VAL A 69 2.09 -8.39 -1.88
CA VAL A 69 3.35 -8.98 -2.34
C VAL A 69 3.91 -8.22 -3.56
N CYS A 70 5.21 -7.96 -3.53
CA CYS A 70 5.94 -7.36 -4.62
C CYS A 70 6.34 -8.44 -5.64
N THR A 71 5.48 -8.68 -6.64
CA THR A 71 5.76 -9.67 -7.69
C THR A 71 6.65 -9.12 -8.80
N ASN A 72 6.73 -7.80 -8.93
CA ASN A 72 7.49 -7.10 -9.98
C ASN A 72 8.35 -6.00 -9.34
N PRO A 73 9.44 -6.35 -8.62
CA PRO A 73 10.27 -5.38 -7.95
C PRO A 73 10.94 -4.41 -8.94
N PRO A 74 11.23 -3.17 -8.52
CA PRO A 74 12.00 -2.25 -9.33
C PRO A 74 13.45 -2.76 -9.42
N TYR A 75 14.06 -2.62 -10.60
CA TYR A 75 15.40 -3.18 -10.88
C TYR A 75 16.47 -2.75 -9.86
N ASP A 76 16.37 -1.52 -9.35
CA ASP A 76 17.32 -0.96 -8.39
C ASP A 76 17.14 -1.51 -6.96
N LEU A 77 16.08 -2.28 -6.67
CA LEU A 77 15.83 -2.83 -5.32
C LEU A 77 16.95 -3.75 -4.84
N ASP A 78 17.59 -4.46 -5.76
CA ASP A 78 18.70 -5.37 -5.46
C ASP A 78 19.92 -4.63 -4.86
N PHE A 79 20.04 -3.31 -5.05
CA PHE A 79 21.05 -2.49 -4.36
C PHE A 79 20.73 -2.28 -2.88
N TYR A 80 19.46 -2.43 -2.50
CA TYR A 80 18.93 -1.96 -1.22
C TYR A 80 18.45 -3.08 -0.30
N SER A 81 18.22 -4.29 -0.81
CA SER A 81 17.84 -5.43 0.02
C SER A 81 18.18 -6.75 -0.63
N ASP A 82 18.61 -7.71 0.19
CA ASP A 82 18.80 -9.12 -0.14
C ASP A 82 17.72 -10.02 0.51
N LYS A 83 16.68 -9.41 1.08
CA LYS A 83 15.62 -10.11 1.81
C LYS A 83 14.68 -10.88 0.89
N GLU A 84 14.23 -12.04 1.36
CA GLU A 84 13.40 -12.95 0.58
C GLU A 84 11.99 -12.41 0.32
N TYR A 85 11.39 -11.75 1.32
CA TYR A 85 10.00 -11.30 1.23
C TYR A 85 9.92 -9.79 1.03
N MET A 86 9.18 -9.38 0.00
CA MET A 86 9.05 -7.98 -0.41
C MET A 86 7.58 -7.64 -0.62
N TYR A 87 7.14 -6.50 -0.12
CA TYR A 87 5.77 -6.04 -0.17
C TYR A 87 5.71 -4.58 -0.59
N TRP A 88 4.80 -4.27 -1.51
CA TRP A 88 4.43 -2.89 -1.83
C TRP A 88 3.68 -2.27 -0.68
N VAL A 89 4.00 -1.02 -0.36
CA VAL A 89 3.16 -0.18 0.51
C VAL A 89 2.58 0.93 -0.36
N SER A 90 1.27 0.85 -0.61
CA SER A 90 0.55 1.74 -1.51
C SER A 90 -0.58 2.46 -0.78
N GLY A 91 -0.83 3.70 -1.17
CA GLY A 91 -1.84 4.57 -0.57
C GLY A 91 -1.40 6.03 -0.57
N ASN A 92 -2.31 6.91 -0.15
CA ASN A 92 -2.05 8.33 0.02
C ASN A 92 -1.63 8.54 1.47
N TRP A 93 -0.46 9.12 1.71
CA TRP A 93 0.11 9.36 3.05
C TRP A 93 -0.62 10.48 3.84
N ASN A 94 -1.95 10.37 3.92
CA ASN A 94 -2.81 11.20 4.75
C ASN A 94 -2.94 10.60 6.16
N ASP A 95 -3.61 11.32 7.07
CA ASP A 95 -3.75 10.92 8.48
C ASP A 95 -4.33 9.51 8.64
N LYS A 96 -5.29 9.13 7.79
CA LYS A 96 -5.91 7.79 7.83
C LYS A 96 -4.90 6.71 7.45
N PHE A 97 -4.20 6.87 6.33
CA PHE A 97 -3.15 5.93 5.91
C PHE A 97 -2.07 5.80 6.97
N LEU A 98 -1.60 6.91 7.52
CA LEU A 98 -0.54 6.90 8.53
C LEU A 98 -0.98 6.15 9.79
N THR A 99 -2.24 6.36 10.22
CA THR A 99 -2.83 5.64 11.35
C THR A 99 -2.95 4.15 11.06
N ASP A 100 -3.59 3.79 9.94
CA ASP A 100 -3.76 2.40 9.51
C ASP A 100 -2.40 1.68 9.36
N PHE A 101 -1.36 2.41 8.92
CA PHE A 101 -0.03 1.83 8.74
C PHE A 101 0.69 1.62 10.07
N VAL A 102 0.58 2.56 11.03
CA VAL A 102 1.06 2.34 12.40
C VAL A 102 0.36 1.14 13.04
N ASP A 103 -0.96 1.05 12.89
CA ASP A 103 -1.74 -0.07 13.44
C ASP A 103 -1.29 -1.40 12.83
N TYR A 104 -1.09 -1.44 11.51
CA TYR A 104 -0.53 -2.60 10.83
C TYR A 104 0.85 -2.99 11.38
N ILE A 105 1.76 -2.02 11.53
CA ILE A 105 3.11 -2.27 12.06
C ILE A 105 3.03 -2.86 13.47
N LYS A 106 2.21 -2.27 14.36
CA LYS A 106 2.06 -2.71 15.75
C LYS A 106 1.38 -4.07 15.87
N GLU A 107 0.44 -4.40 14.98
CA GLU A 107 -0.32 -5.65 15.03
C GLU A 107 0.44 -6.83 14.39
N TYR A 108 1.05 -6.60 13.22
CA TYR A 108 1.55 -7.69 12.38
C TYR A 108 3.07 -7.83 12.36
N ILE A 109 3.84 -6.76 12.61
CA ILE A 109 5.30 -6.82 12.57
C ILE A 109 5.85 -7.15 13.95
N LYS A 110 6.77 -8.11 13.99
CA LYS A 110 7.52 -8.48 15.20
C LYS A 110 9.00 -8.22 14.99
N ALA A 111 9.69 -7.74 16.02
CA ALA A 111 11.12 -7.44 15.96
C ALA A 111 11.98 -8.61 15.42
N LYS A 112 11.61 -9.86 15.74
CA LYS A 112 12.30 -11.08 15.26
C LYS A 112 12.18 -11.33 13.75
N GLU A 113 11.24 -10.69 13.07
CA GLU A 113 10.97 -10.83 11.63
C GLU A 113 11.88 -9.91 10.80
N ASN A 114 12.71 -9.10 11.47
CA ASN A 114 13.74 -8.26 10.88
C ASN A 114 13.19 -7.45 9.70
N VAL A 115 12.09 -6.75 9.93
CA VAL A 115 11.37 -5.99 8.90
C VAL A 115 12.01 -4.62 8.73
N GLN A 116 12.17 -4.21 7.47
CA GLN A 116 12.61 -2.87 7.10
C GLN A 116 11.59 -2.20 6.17
N LEU A 117 11.39 -0.91 6.38
CA LEU A 117 10.73 -0.03 5.41
C LEU A 117 11.81 0.65 4.56
N LEU A 118 11.68 0.50 3.25
CA LEU A 118 12.55 1.14 2.27
C LEU A 118 11.77 2.23 1.54
N ILE A 119 12.39 3.40 1.41
CA ILE A 119 11.94 4.49 0.54
C ILE A 119 13.11 4.86 -0.34
N PHE A 120 12.96 4.78 -1.66
CA PHE A 120 14.02 5.15 -2.60
C PHE A 120 13.43 5.59 -3.94
N TRP A 121 14.23 6.30 -4.72
CA TRP A 121 13.93 6.58 -6.13
C TRP A 121 14.67 5.62 -7.03
N ALA A 122 13.96 5.02 -8.00
CA ALA A 122 14.60 4.22 -9.04
C ALA A 122 14.92 5.08 -10.28
N GLY A 123 16.00 4.72 -10.97
CA GLY A 123 16.46 5.29 -12.23
C GLY A 123 17.82 6.00 -12.16
N ASP A 124 18.36 6.22 -10.97
CA ASP A 124 19.63 6.96 -10.76
C ASP A 124 20.79 6.05 -10.34
N GLY A 125 20.62 4.73 -10.44
CA GLY A 125 21.59 3.75 -9.97
C GLY A 125 21.62 3.62 -8.44
N GLU A 126 22.71 3.04 -7.92
CA GLU A 126 22.89 2.83 -6.49
C GLU A 126 23.08 4.16 -5.75
N GLN A 127 22.24 4.39 -4.74
CA GLN A 127 22.31 5.55 -3.86
C GLN A 127 22.53 5.10 -2.41
N LYS A 128 23.04 5.99 -1.56
CA LYS A 128 23.20 5.66 -0.14
C LYS A 128 21.89 5.88 0.60
N LEU A 129 21.34 4.84 1.21
CA LEU A 129 20.18 4.98 2.10
C LEU A 129 20.60 5.60 3.44
N LEU A 130 19.78 6.51 3.94
CA LEU A 130 19.81 6.94 5.33
C LEU A 130 19.28 5.79 6.19
N GLU A 131 20.08 5.31 7.14
CA GLU A 131 19.69 4.22 8.03
C GLU A 131 19.11 4.76 9.33
N GLN A 132 17.93 4.28 9.69
CA GLN A 132 17.25 4.60 10.94
C GLN A 132 16.68 3.35 11.58
N THR A 133 16.41 3.44 12.87
CA THR A 133 15.80 2.37 13.65
C THR A 133 14.70 2.97 14.50
N VAL A 134 13.54 2.32 14.54
CA VAL A 134 12.40 2.72 15.36
C VAL A 134 11.86 1.51 16.10
N ARG A 135 11.50 1.74 17.35
CA ARG A 135 10.83 0.73 18.16
C ARG A 135 9.38 0.60 17.76
N ILE A 136 8.92 -0.62 17.52
CA ILE A 136 7.54 -0.91 17.07
C ILE A 136 6.52 -0.35 18.06
N ASP A 137 6.79 -0.45 19.36
CA ASP A 137 5.90 0.03 20.42
C ASP A 137 5.83 1.57 20.52
N GLU A 138 6.80 2.28 19.97
CA GLU A 138 6.93 3.74 20.08
C GLU A 138 6.61 4.46 18.77
N ILE A 139 6.33 3.74 17.67
CA ILE A 139 6.07 4.37 16.37
C ILE A 139 4.73 5.09 16.34
N GLU A 140 4.75 6.33 15.85
CA GLU A 140 3.57 7.19 15.74
C GLU A 140 3.37 7.72 14.31
N PRO A 141 2.13 8.09 13.91
CA PRO A 141 1.82 8.57 12.56
C PRO A 141 2.70 9.74 12.10
N THR A 142 3.03 10.65 13.01
CA THR A 142 3.87 11.82 12.73
C THR A 142 5.31 11.45 12.39
N GLN A 143 5.84 10.35 12.93
CA GLN A 143 7.18 9.87 12.58
C GLN A 143 7.19 9.26 11.17
N LEU A 144 6.17 8.47 10.82
CA LEU A 144 6.00 7.95 9.46
C LEU A 144 5.92 9.10 8.44
N GLU A 145 5.17 10.16 8.75
CA GLU A 145 5.10 11.34 7.89
C GLU A 145 6.49 11.98 7.65
N LEU A 146 7.32 12.08 8.69
CA LEU A 146 8.69 12.59 8.56
C LEU A 146 9.55 11.65 7.70
N PHE A 147 9.47 10.34 7.92
CA PHE A 147 10.19 9.35 7.13
C PHE A 147 9.85 9.42 5.64
N LYS A 148 8.59 9.70 5.29
CA LYS A 148 8.16 9.81 3.89
C LYS A 148 8.81 10.96 3.11
N ARG A 149 9.30 11.98 3.82
CA ARG A 149 9.99 13.14 3.24
C ARG A 149 11.44 12.83 2.87
N GLU A 150 11.99 11.74 3.38
CA GLU A 150 13.31 11.25 3.00
C GLU A 150 13.25 10.58 1.62
N GLU A 151 14.20 10.91 0.75
CA GLU A 151 14.25 10.37 -0.61
C GLU A 151 14.85 8.96 -0.67
N TYR A 152 15.76 8.65 0.25
CA TYR A 152 16.51 7.41 0.33
C TYR A 152 16.64 6.98 1.80
N LEU A 153 15.72 6.14 2.27
CA LEU A 153 15.59 5.72 3.67
C LEU A 153 15.53 4.20 3.78
N ARG A 154 16.25 3.67 4.77
CA ARG A 154 16.08 2.34 5.34
C ARG A 154 15.71 2.49 6.81
N LEU A 155 14.49 2.14 7.15
CA LEU A 155 13.99 2.16 8.52
C LEU A 155 13.82 0.73 9.02
N GLN A 156 14.61 0.36 10.03
CA GLN A 156 14.49 -0.93 10.71
C GLN A 156 13.45 -0.85 11.84
N PHE A 157 12.52 -1.79 11.88
CA PHE A 157 11.61 -1.97 13.01
C PHE A 157 12.24 -2.92 14.04
N VAL A 158 12.33 -2.48 15.30
CA VAL A 158 12.93 -3.23 16.43
C VAL A 158 12.03 -3.33 17.65
#